data_AF-A0A7X1L701-F1
#
_entry.id   AF-A0A7X1L701-F1
#
_cell.length_a   1.000
_cell.length_b   1.000
_cell.length_c   1.000
_cell.angle_alpha   90.00
_cell.angle_beta   90.00
_cell.angle_gamma   90.00
#
_symmetry.space_group_name_H-M   'P 1'
#
loop_
_entity.id
_entity.type
_entity.pdbx_description
1 polymer ?
#
loop_
_entity_poly.entity_id
_entity_poly.type
_entity_poly.pdbx_seq_one_letter_code
_entity_poly.pdbx_strand_id
1 'polypeptide(L)'
;MSERAQLLADTIQAFNDAAMAFVDRCPEEAWRQICPNEDWQVGVVARHVADGHFQVTRLAKTMLQGEPLPELTMEQVIEQGNTHAREHADCTPEEVKKLLAENGAAAVAFAAGLSDDDLDRKGHLALVGGEVSVEQLLTFVIIQSGGEHLTSMQTTIA
;
A
#
# COMPACT_ATOMS: atom_id res chain seq x y z
N MET A 1 -15.83 -17.69 9.84
CA MET A 1 -14.78 -16.65 9.82
C MET A 1 -13.54 -17.34 9.29
N SER A 2 -12.94 -16.81 8.23
CA SER A 2 -11.74 -17.42 7.63
C SER A 2 -10.52 -17.12 8.50
N GLU A 3 -9.74 -18.15 8.83
CA GLU A 3 -8.47 -17.97 9.54
C GLU A 3 -7.42 -17.27 8.65
N ARG A 4 -7.44 -17.53 7.34
CA ARG A 4 -6.58 -16.85 6.36
C ARG A 4 -6.88 -15.35 6.28
N ALA A 5 -8.18 -15.01 6.22
CA ALA A 5 -8.63 -13.62 6.19
C ALA A 5 -8.20 -12.86 7.46
N GLN A 6 -8.34 -13.50 8.63
CA GLN A 6 -7.89 -12.91 9.89
C GLN A 6 -6.38 -12.72 9.93
N LEU A 7 -5.60 -13.72 9.50
CA LEU A 7 -4.14 -13.61 9.44
C LEU A 7 -3.69 -12.49 8.50
N LEU A 8 -4.33 -12.35 7.34
CA LEU A 8 -4.05 -11.27 6.40
C LEU A 8 -4.38 -9.90 7.02
N ALA A 9 -5.53 -9.77 7.68
CA ALA A 9 -5.93 -8.55 8.36
C ALA A 9 -4.93 -8.16 9.47
N ASP A 10 -4.51 -9.11 10.29
CA ASP A 10 -3.52 -8.90 11.36
C ASP A 10 -2.15 -8.48 10.77
N THR A 11 -1.77 -9.06 9.64
CA THR A 11 -0.53 -8.73 8.93
C THR A 11 -0.58 -7.30 8.36
N ILE A 12 -1.71 -6.90 7.76
CA ILE A 12 -1.93 -5.52 7.28
C ILE A 12 -1.93 -4.54 8.45
N GLN A 13 -2.56 -4.89 9.57
CA GLN A 13 -2.57 -4.05 10.77
C GLN A 13 -1.15 -3.82 11.29
N ALA A 14 -0.36 -4.89 11.43
CA ALA A 14 1.03 -4.79 11.88
C ALA A 14 1.89 -3.93 10.95
N PHE A 15 1.68 -4.03 9.63
CA PHE A 15 2.34 -3.18 8.65
C PHE A 15 1.94 -1.70 8.81
N ASN A 16 0.63 -1.41 8.94
CA ASN A 16 0.13 -0.06 9.13
C ASN A 16 0.64 0.57 10.43
N ASP A 17 0.71 -0.21 11.52
CA ASP A 17 1.25 0.24 12.81
C ASP A 17 2.75 0.55 12.70
N ALA A 18 3.50 -0.25 11.94
CA ALA A 18 4.92 0.02 11.68
C ALA A 18 5.12 1.29 10.84
N ALA A 19 4.27 1.54 9.84
CA ALA A 19 4.28 2.78 9.07
C ALA A 19 3.92 3.99 9.93
N MET A 20 2.90 3.87 10.79
CA MET A 20 2.50 4.92 11.73
C MET A 20 3.64 5.27 12.70
N ALA A 21 4.27 4.24 13.29
CA ALA A 21 5.40 4.41 14.19
C ALA A 21 6.63 5.00 13.50
N PHE A 22 6.81 4.75 12.20
CA PHE A 22 7.84 5.42 11.40
C PHE A 22 7.53 6.91 11.25
N VAL A 23 6.31 7.28 10.87
CA VAL A 23 5.94 8.69 10.70
C VAL A 23 6.07 9.45 12.03
N ASP A 24 5.67 8.84 13.15
CA ASP A 24 5.77 9.44 14.50
C ASP A 24 7.21 9.75 14.94
N ARG A 25 8.17 8.95 14.53
CA ARG A 25 9.58 9.10 14.93
C ARG A 25 10.43 9.83 13.91
N CYS A 26 9.90 10.09 12.71
CA CYS A 26 10.67 10.69 11.62
C CYS A 26 11.00 12.16 11.98
N PRO A 27 12.28 12.55 12.03
CA PRO A 27 12.65 13.95 12.23
C PRO A 27 12.15 14.84 11.08
N GLU A 28 11.84 16.10 11.38
CA GLU A 28 11.38 17.07 10.39
C GLU A 28 12.44 17.28 9.29
N GLU A 29 13.73 17.30 9.67
CA GLU A 29 14.84 17.46 8.74
C GLU A 29 15.00 16.25 7.80
N ALA A 30 14.52 15.09 8.23
CA ALA A 30 14.56 13.85 7.45
C ALA A 30 13.36 13.71 6.51
N TRP A 31 12.23 14.34 6.83
CA TRP A 31 10.98 14.24 6.07
C TRP A 31 11.14 14.62 4.59
N ARG A 32 12.02 15.60 4.31
CA ARG A 32 12.30 16.09 2.95
C ARG A 32 13.53 15.47 2.30
N GLN A 33 14.20 14.51 2.95
CA GLN A 33 15.34 13.81 2.34
C GLN A 33 14.87 12.86 1.25
N ILE A 34 15.64 12.76 0.17
CA ILE A 34 15.38 11.79 -0.90
C ILE A 34 15.84 10.42 -0.44
N CYS A 35 14.99 9.41 -0.61
CA CYS A 35 15.34 8.04 -0.25
C CYS A 35 16.42 7.52 -1.22
N PRO A 36 17.53 6.92 -0.77
CA PRO A 36 18.62 6.53 -1.68
C PRO A 36 18.23 5.57 -2.81
N ASN A 37 17.17 4.79 -2.62
CA ASN A 37 16.68 3.80 -3.58
C ASN A 37 15.39 4.24 -4.30
N GLU A 38 14.92 5.47 -4.06
CA GLU A 38 13.70 6.02 -4.65
C GLU A 38 13.92 7.47 -5.05
N ASP A 39 13.33 7.92 -6.15
CA ASP A 39 13.46 9.33 -6.56
C ASP A 39 12.56 10.29 -5.74
N TRP A 40 12.04 9.84 -4.59
CA TRP A 40 11.03 10.52 -3.79
C TRP A 40 11.53 10.87 -2.38
N GLN A 41 10.98 11.95 -1.83
CA GLN A 41 11.23 12.37 -0.45
C GLN A 41 10.61 11.37 0.53
N VAL A 42 11.20 11.19 1.71
CA VAL A 42 10.69 10.31 2.78
C VAL A 42 9.19 10.53 3.03
N GLY A 43 8.75 11.77 3.19
CA GLY A 43 7.33 12.08 3.42
C GLY A 43 6.42 11.67 2.27
N VAL A 44 6.90 11.82 1.03
CA VAL A 44 6.18 11.43 -0.19
C VAL A 44 6.06 9.91 -0.28
N VAL A 45 7.13 9.17 0.03
CA VAL A 45 7.10 7.70 0.10
C VAL A 45 6.11 7.24 1.19
N ALA A 46 6.13 7.88 2.36
CA ALA A 46 5.22 7.56 3.45
C ALA A 46 3.76 7.79 3.04
N ARG A 47 3.49 8.90 2.33
CA ARG A 47 2.16 9.19 1.79
C ARG A 47 1.74 8.19 0.70
N HIS A 48 2.67 7.79 -0.17
CA HIS A 48 2.42 6.80 -1.20
C HIS A 48 1.97 5.47 -0.59
N VAL A 49 2.63 5.03 0.49
CA VAL A 49 2.19 3.86 1.28
C VAL A 49 0.82 4.11 1.93
N ALA A 50 0.60 5.28 2.51
CA ALA A 50 -0.63 5.60 3.25
C ALA A 50 -1.88 5.77 2.36
N ASP A 51 -1.70 6.02 1.07
CA ASP A 51 -2.80 6.17 0.11
C ASP A 51 -2.68 5.17 -1.04
N GLY A 52 -1.67 5.33 -1.91
CA GLY A 52 -1.46 4.50 -3.11
C GLY A 52 -1.54 3.01 -2.84
N HIS A 53 -0.81 2.50 -1.84
CA HIS A 53 -0.79 1.07 -1.53
C HIS A 53 -2.12 0.56 -0.97
N PHE A 54 -2.81 1.31 -0.11
CA PHE A 54 -4.10 0.87 0.43
C PHE A 54 -5.25 0.96 -0.57
N GLN A 55 -5.12 1.78 -1.61
CA GLN A 55 -6.11 1.88 -2.69
C GLN A 55 -6.19 0.62 -3.54
N VAL A 56 -5.23 -0.32 -3.44
CA VAL A 56 -5.31 -1.65 -4.05
C VAL A 56 -6.55 -2.44 -3.58
N THR A 57 -7.10 -2.11 -2.41
CA THR A 57 -8.37 -2.71 -1.94
C THR A 57 -9.53 -2.43 -2.89
N ARG A 58 -9.45 -1.38 -3.73
CA ARG A 58 -10.42 -1.13 -4.82
C ARG A 58 -10.30 -2.14 -5.93
N LEU A 59 -9.08 -2.50 -6.35
CA LEU A 59 -8.85 -3.54 -7.35
C LEU A 59 -9.33 -4.91 -6.83
N ALA A 60 -9.05 -5.21 -5.56
CA ALA A 60 -9.59 -6.41 -4.92
C ALA A 60 -11.13 -6.44 -4.96
N LYS A 61 -11.81 -5.32 -4.66
CA LYS A 61 -13.28 -5.22 -4.77
C LYS A 61 -13.78 -5.47 -6.20
N THR A 62 -13.11 -4.93 -7.21
CA THR A 62 -13.43 -5.20 -8.63
C THR A 62 -13.35 -6.70 -8.94
N MET A 63 -12.32 -7.40 -8.44
CA MET A 63 -12.21 -8.87 -8.59
C MET A 63 -13.37 -9.60 -7.92
N LEU A 64 -13.76 -9.20 -6.70
CA LEU A 64 -14.90 -9.77 -5.96
C LEU A 64 -16.23 -9.61 -6.71
N GLN A 65 -16.39 -8.49 -7.42
CA GLN A 65 -17.56 -8.24 -8.28
C GLN A 65 -17.54 -9.09 -9.57
N GLY A 66 -16.43 -9.76 -9.88
CA GLY A 66 -16.24 -10.50 -11.12
C GLY A 66 -16.03 -9.58 -12.32
N GLU A 67 -15.67 -8.32 -12.08
CA GLU A 67 -15.37 -7.35 -13.12
C GLU A 67 -13.91 -7.47 -13.57
N PRO A 68 -13.60 -7.18 -14.84
CA PRO A 68 -12.24 -7.19 -15.33
C PRO A 68 -11.42 -6.09 -14.62
N LEU A 69 -10.20 -6.45 -14.20
CA LEU A 69 -9.25 -5.47 -13.71
C LEU A 69 -8.84 -4.51 -14.85
N PRO A 70 -8.52 -3.25 -14.54
CA PRO A 70 -7.99 -2.33 -15.53
C PRO A 70 -6.68 -2.86 -16.11
N GLU A 71 -6.45 -2.61 -17.40
CA GLU A 71 -5.17 -2.87 -18.05
C GLU A 71 -4.13 -1.85 -17.54
N LEU A 72 -3.51 -2.17 -16.41
CA LEU A 72 -2.43 -1.39 -15.81
C LEU A 72 -1.09 -1.94 -16.30
N THR A 73 -0.34 -1.11 -17.02
CA THR A 73 1.06 -1.38 -17.36
C THR A 73 2.01 -0.90 -16.25
N MET A 74 3.21 -1.48 -16.17
CA MET A 74 4.25 -1.01 -15.24
C MET A 74 4.55 0.48 -15.43
N GLU A 75 4.60 0.95 -16.68
CA GLU A 75 4.84 2.36 -17.01
C GLU A 75 3.73 3.28 -16.47
N GLN A 76 2.47 2.86 -16.57
CA GLN A 76 1.35 3.63 -16.00
C GLN A 76 1.39 3.67 -14.48
N VAL A 77 1.78 2.59 -13.81
CA VAL A 77 1.94 2.56 -12.35
C VAL A 77 3.07 3.51 -11.92
N ILE A 78 4.21 3.49 -12.62
CA ILE A 78 5.33 4.40 -12.36
C ILE A 78 4.90 5.85 -12.56
N GLU A 79 4.19 6.17 -13.65
CA GLU A 79 3.75 7.54 -13.92
C GLU A 79 2.70 8.03 -12.92
N GLN A 80 1.79 7.16 -12.47
CA GLN A 80 0.85 7.47 -11.40
C GLN A 80 1.59 7.76 -10.08
N GLY A 81 2.58 6.94 -9.72
CA GLY A 81 3.44 7.17 -8.56
C GLY A 81 4.17 8.50 -8.64
N ASN A 82 4.79 8.80 -9.79
CA ASN A 82 5.50 10.07 -10.01
C ASN A 82 4.57 11.28 -10.01
N THR A 83 3.36 11.15 -10.54
CA THR A 83 2.35 12.22 -10.47
C THR A 83 1.93 12.48 -9.04
N HIS A 84 1.61 11.42 -8.28
CA HIS A 84 1.32 11.52 -6.85
C HIS A 84 2.47 12.17 -6.08
N ALA A 85 3.71 11.79 -6.39
CA ALA A 85 4.89 12.38 -5.76
C ALA A 85 5.00 13.88 -6.00
N ARG A 86 4.75 14.33 -7.24
CA ARG A 86 4.76 15.75 -7.61
C ARG A 86 3.62 16.54 -6.95
N GLU A 87 2.41 16.00 -6.94
CA GLU A 87 1.23 16.65 -6.37
C GLU A 87 1.30 16.79 -4.85
N HIS A 88 2.09 15.95 -4.19
CA HIS A 88 2.13 15.85 -2.74
C HIS A 88 3.54 16.03 -2.15
N ALA A 89 4.41 16.74 -2.88
CA ALA A 89 5.78 17.05 -2.45
C ALA A 89 5.85 17.79 -1.11
N ASP A 90 4.80 18.54 -0.74
CA ASP A 90 4.72 19.30 0.51
C ASP A 90 3.84 18.63 1.59
N CYS A 91 3.54 17.33 1.46
CA CYS A 91 2.71 16.63 2.44
C CYS A 91 3.30 16.66 3.85
N THR A 92 2.42 16.67 4.87
CA THR A 92 2.83 16.73 6.28
C THR A 92 2.77 15.37 6.97
N PRO A 93 3.54 15.15 8.05
CA PRO A 93 3.39 13.96 8.88
C PRO A 93 1.95 13.76 9.38
N GLU A 94 1.27 14.84 9.78
CA GLU A 94 -0.12 14.78 10.25
C GLU A 94 -1.09 14.30 9.16
N GLU A 95 -0.92 14.77 7.93
CA GLU A 95 -1.70 14.30 6.78
C GLU A 95 -1.48 12.81 6.52
N VAL A 96 -0.22 12.36 6.53
CA VAL A 96 0.11 10.94 6.32
C VAL A 96 -0.46 10.07 7.44
N LYS A 97 -0.35 10.49 8.71
CA LYS A 97 -0.96 9.78 9.84
C LYS A 97 -2.47 9.66 9.71
N LYS A 98 -3.14 10.72 9.26
CA LYS A 98 -4.58 10.68 9.00
C LYS A 98 -4.92 9.65 7.93
N LEU A 99 -4.17 9.63 6.82
CA LEU A 99 -4.35 8.64 5.76
C LEU A 99 -4.10 7.21 6.24
N LEU A 100 -3.03 6.96 7.01
CA LEU A 100 -2.76 5.64 7.60
C LEU A 100 -3.89 5.19 8.56
N ALA A 101 -4.43 6.11 9.35
CA ALA A 101 -5.54 5.80 10.25
C ALA A 101 -6.82 5.45 9.48
N GLU A 102 -7.14 6.19 8.41
CA GLU A 102 -8.36 6.00 7.63
C GLU A 102 -8.24 4.80 6.67
N ASN A 103 -7.23 4.82 5.80
CA ASN A 103 -7.04 3.82 4.75
C ASN A 103 -6.51 2.50 5.30
N GLY A 104 -5.60 2.53 6.28
CA GLY A 104 -5.07 1.33 6.93
C GLY A 104 -6.18 0.58 7.66
N ALA A 105 -6.99 1.28 8.48
CA ALA A 105 -8.13 0.66 9.16
C ALA A 105 -9.16 0.10 8.18
N ALA A 106 -9.43 0.81 7.08
CA ALA A 106 -10.33 0.32 6.03
C ALA A 106 -9.78 -0.94 5.34
N ALA A 107 -8.47 -1.03 5.10
CA ALA A 107 -7.85 -2.21 4.51
C ALA A 107 -7.87 -3.42 5.46
N VAL A 108 -7.60 -3.21 6.76
CA VAL A 108 -7.71 -4.25 7.79
C VAL A 108 -9.15 -4.77 7.88
N ALA A 109 -10.13 -3.87 7.99
CA ALA A 109 -11.54 -4.25 8.04
C ALA A 109 -12.00 -4.97 6.78
N PHE A 110 -11.51 -4.55 5.60
CA PHE A 110 -11.78 -5.22 4.34
C PHE A 110 -11.23 -6.64 4.34
N ALA A 111 -9.95 -6.84 4.68
CA ALA A 111 -9.33 -8.16 4.72
C ALA A 111 -10.01 -9.10 5.72
N ALA A 112 -10.34 -8.62 6.93
CA ALA A 112 -11.02 -9.41 7.94
C ALA A 112 -12.43 -9.87 7.53
N GLY A 113 -13.06 -9.13 6.61
CA GLY A 113 -14.39 -9.44 6.07
C GLY A 113 -14.40 -10.49 4.96
N LEU A 114 -13.25 -10.92 4.44
CA LEU A 114 -13.16 -11.86 3.33
C LEU A 114 -13.43 -13.31 3.77
N SER A 115 -14.07 -14.07 2.89
CA SER A 115 -14.13 -15.53 2.99
C SER A 115 -12.94 -16.21 2.28
N ASP A 116 -12.75 -17.51 2.48
CA ASP A 116 -11.74 -18.26 1.72
C ASP A 116 -12.01 -18.24 0.21
N ASP A 117 -13.29 -18.30 -0.19
CA ASP A 117 -13.70 -18.19 -1.60
C ASP A 117 -13.38 -16.81 -2.19
N ASP A 118 -13.54 -15.74 -1.39
CA ASP A 118 -13.17 -14.39 -1.80
C ASP A 118 -11.65 -14.26 -1.99
N LEU A 119 -10.87 -14.82 -1.06
CA LEU A 119 -9.40 -14.83 -1.10
C LEU A 119 -8.86 -15.58 -2.32
N ASP A 120 -9.52 -16.68 -2.70
CA ASP A 120 -9.14 -17.53 -3.82
C ASP A 120 -9.61 -16.99 -5.18
N ARG A 121 -10.46 -15.95 -5.19
CA ARG A 121 -10.96 -15.35 -6.42
C ARG A 121 -9.84 -14.72 -7.22
N LYS A 122 -9.80 -15.05 -8.51
CA LYS A 122 -8.74 -14.62 -9.43
C LYS A 122 -9.21 -13.52 -10.38
N GLY A 123 -8.25 -12.71 -10.78
CA GLY A 123 -8.39 -11.73 -11.84
C GLY A 123 -7.09 -11.65 -12.63
N HIS A 124 -7.24 -11.35 -13.92
CA HIS A 124 -6.09 -11.11 -14.80
C HIS A 124 -5.47 -9.75 -14.48
N LEU A 125 -4.20 -9.73 -14.11
CA LEU A 125 -3.46 -8.49 -13.91
C LEU A 125 -2.23 -8.49 -14.82
N ALA A 126 -2.31 -7.69 -15.89
CA ALA A 126 -1.25 -7.55 -16.88
C ALA A 126 0.10 -7.16 -16.25
N LEU A 127 0.07 -6.35 -15.18
CA LEU A 127 1.24 -5.91 -14.41
C LEU A 127 2.14 -7.07 -13.96
N VAL A 128 1.55 -8.19 -13.54
CA VAL A 128 2.26 -9.38 -13.06
C VAL A 128 2.31 -10.50 -14.11
N GLY A 129 1.86 -10.20 -15.35
CA GLY A 129 1.91 -11.13 -16.47
C GLY A 129 0.99 -12.35 -16.35
N GLY A 130 -0.08 -12.28 -15.55
CA GLY A 130 -0.95 -13.45 -15.33
C GLY A 130 -2.11 -13.23 -14.37
N GLU A 131 -2.70 -14.36 -13.96
CA GLU A 131 -3.77 -14.41 -12.95
C GLU A 131 -3.18 -14.23 -11.55
N VAL A 132 -3.87 -13.43 -10.75
CA VAL A 132 -3.55 -13.19 -9.34
C VAL A 132 -4.82 -13.36 -8.51
N SER A 133 -4.71 -14.00 -7.34
CA SER A 133 -5.84 -14.08 -6.39
C SER A 133 -5.97 -12.80 -5.57
N VAL A 134 -7.13 -12.57 -4.94
CA VAL A 134 -7.32 -11.42 -4.04
C VAL A 134 -6.29 -11.41 -2.91
N GLU A 135 -6.04 -12.56 -2.28
CA GLU A 135 -5.02 -12.69 -1.22
C GLU A 135 -3.62 -12.34 -1.73
N GLN A 136 -3.27 -12.84 -2.92
CA GLN A 136 -1.98 -12.56 -3.54
C GLN A 136 -1.83 -11.08 -3.87
N LEU A 137 -2.85 -10.45 -4.47
CA LEU A 137 -2.83 -9.03 -4.80
C LEU A 137 -2.57 -8.17 -3.55
N LEU A 138 -3.34 -8.40 -2.48
CA LEU A 138 -3.20 -7.65 -1.22
C LEU A 138 -1.82 -7.87 -0.60
N THR A 139 -1.33 -9.11 -0.60
CA THR A 139 0.00 -9.46 -0.06
C THR A 139 1.12 -8.81 -0.85
N PHE A 140 1.09 -8.90 -2.18
CA PHE A 140 2.12 -8.35 -3.06
C PHE A 140 2.21 -6.83 -2.93
N VAL A 141 1.07 -6.15 -2.99
CA VAL A 141 1.06 -4.68 -3.00
C VAL A 141 1.28 -4.15 -1.59
N ILE A 142 0.43 -4.49 -0.62
CA ILE A 142 0.48 -3.85 0.70
C ILE A 142 1.70 -4.31 1.51
N ILE A 143 1.97 -5.62 1.55
CA ILE A 143 2.96 -6.17 2.46
C ILE A 143 4.36 -6.18 1.84
N GLN A 144 4.50 -6.73 0.63
CA GLN A 144 5.82 -6.87 0.01
C GLN A 144 6.32 -5.52 -0.53
N SER A 145 5.61 -4.93 -1.50
CA SER A 145 6.02 -3.62 -2.06
C SER A 145 5.96 -2.52 -1.01
N GLY A 146 4.91 -2.46 -0.18
CA GLY A 146 4.84 -1.49 0.92
C GLY A 146 5.98 -1.65 1.93
N GLY A 147 6.41 -2.88 2.20
CA GLY A 147 7.55 -3.19 3.08
C GLY A 147 8.90 -2.72 2.51
N GLU A 148 9.08 -2.79 1.19
CA GLU A 148 10.27 -2.26 0.51
C GLU A 148 10.37 -0.75 0.67
N HIS A 149 9.26 -0.01 0.45
CA HIS A 149 9.19 1.43 0.70
C HIS A 149 9.46 1.79 2.16
N LEU A 150 8.85 1.06 3.10
CA LEU A 150 9.10 1.29 4.53
C LEU A 150 10.57 1.09 4.88
N THR A 151 11.22 0.05 4.34
CA THR A 151 12.64 -0.23 4.55
C THR A 151 13.53 0.87 3.97
N SER A 152 13.19 1.37 2.79
CA SER A 152 13.90 2.46 2.12
C SER A 152 13.83 3.76 2.92
N MET A 153 12.64 4.12 3.42
CA MET A 153 12.47 5.26 4.33
C MET A 153 13.26 5.08 5.62
N GLN A 154 13.23 3.90 6.23
CA GLN A 154 13.98 3.60 7.45
C GLN A 154 15.49 3.71 7.24
N THR A 155 16.00 3.24 6.11
CA THR A 155 17.42 3.34 5.75
C THR A 155 17.86 4.79 5.56
N THR A 156 16.96 5.65 5.11
CA THR A 156 17.25 7.08 4.85
C THR A 156 17.48 7.86 6.15
N ILE A 157 16.82 7.45 7.25
CA ILE A 157 16.86 8.17 8.54
C ILE A 157 17.75 7.49 9.60
N ALA A 158 18.39 6.37 9.26
CA ALA A 158 19.27 5.59 10.13
C ALA A 158 20.67 6.18 10.22
#